data_AF-R7LHS5-F1
#
_entry.id   AF-R7LHS5-F1
#
_cell.length_a   1.000
_cell.length_b   1.000
_cell.length_c   1.000
_cell.angle_alpha   90.00
_cell.angle_beta   90.00
_cell.angle_gamma   90.00
#
_symmetry.space_group_name_H-M   'P 1'
#
loop_
_entity.id
_entity.type
_entity.pdbx_description
1 polymer ?
#
loop_
_entity_poly.entity_id
_entity_poly.type
_entity_poly.pdbx_seq_one_letter_code
_entity_poly.pdbx_strand_id
1 'polypeptide(L)'
;MEREQIAKMAAAMADKEDLLDLLNKIKQDEMIATGFGDKFYPFSIKHINYYCNPNNSFHRYRQFKIKKKSGGERIITAPRNRSFKLILSYINEILKSMYTPSTYAMGFAEGRSIADNAKKHRGMNYVFNLDLKDFFPSIEQARVWKRLQLAPFNFPLPVANIIAGMCCMKEVVQAEGGSQTARYVLPQGAPTSPIITNMICDNLDRRLAGVAKRFGLNYTRYADDITFSSMHNVYQENGEFRKEVRRIIEEQKFTINDKKTRLQKKGSRQEVTGIIVSDKINVTRDYVRDIRNILYMWEKYGYGVAFAKFFPKYKADKGHVKKGNPDLINVLDGKLQYLKMVKGEEDSVW
;
A
#
# COMPACT_ATOMS: atom_id res chain seq x y z
N MET A 1 -4.34 5.64 -23.55
CA MET A 1 -5.78 5.75 -23.27
C MET A 1 -5.99 6.67 -22.10
N GLU A 2 -6.90 7.63 -22.25
CA GLU A 2 -7.32 8.49 -21.14
C GLU A 2 -8.17 7.71 -20.12
N ARG A 3 -8.16 8.13 -18.84
CA ARG A 3 -8.89 7.45 -17.76
C ARG A 3 -10.38 7.32 -18.03
N GLU A 4 -10.99 8.37 -18.58
CA GLU A 4 -12.42 8.39 -18.88
C GLU A 4 -12.79 7.33 -19.94
N GLN A 5 -11.94 7.15 -20.95
CA GLN A 5 -12.14 6.12 -21.98
C GLN A 5 -12.02 4.72 -21.38
N ILE A 6 -11.03 4.49 -20.52
CA ILE A 6 -10.87 3.22 -19.80
C ILE A 6 -12.11 2.93 -18.95
N ALA A 7 -12.60 3.91 -18.19
CA ALA A 7 -13.78 3.75 -17.33
C ALA A 7 -15.05 3.42 -18.14
N LYS A 8 -15.27 4.12 -19.26
CA LYS A 8 -16.41 3.87 -20.15
C LYS A 8 -16.38 2.45 -20.73
N MET A 9 -15.22 2.01 -21.22
CA MET A 9 -15.07 0.65 -21.74
C MET A 9 -15.21 -0.41 -20.65
N ALA A 10 -14.64 -0.15 -19.47
CA ALA A 10 -14.72 -1.07 -18.35
C ALA A 10 -16.17 -1.27 -17.87
N ALA A 11 -16.97 -0.19 -17.83
CA ALA A 11 -18.38 -0.25 -17.45
C ALA A 11 -19.25 -1.05 -18.44
N ALA A 12 -18.79 -1.24 -19.68
CA ALA A 12 -19.50 -1.97 -20.71
C ALA A 12 -19.10 -3.46 -20.80
N MET A 13 -18.11 -3.93 -20.03
CA MET A 13 -17.65 -5.31 -20.10
C MET A 13 -18.73 -6.30 -19.60
N ALA A 14 -19.05 -7.28 -20.43
CA ALA A 14 -19.97 -8.37 -20.12
C ALA A 14 -19.23 -9.66 -19.74
N ASP A 15 -18.09 -9.92 -20.39
CA ASP A 15 -17.38 -11.19 -20.27
C ASP A 15 -15.84 -11.05 -20.27
N LYS A 16 -15.15 -12.17 -20.51
CA LYS A 16 -13.70 -12.27 -20.46
C LYS A 16 -13.03 -11.82 -21.75
N GLU A 17 -13.74 -11.90 -22.87
CA GLU A 17 -13.34 -11.41 -24.17
C GLU A 17 -13.29 -9.87 -24.14
N ASP A 18 -14.32 -9.23 -23.57
CA ASP A 18 -14.33 -7.78 -23.36
C ASP A 18 -13.17 -7.30 -22.48
N LEU A 19 -12.89 -8.02 -21.39
CA LEU A 19 -11.75 -7.74 -20.52
C LEU A 19 -10.42 -7.88 -21.27
N LEU A 20 -10.27 -8.94 -22.08
CA LEU A 20 -9.07 -9.17 -22.87
C LEU A 20 -8.84 -8.02 -23.86
N ASP A 21 -9.88 -7.58 -24.55
CA ASP A 21 -9.83 -6.51 -25.52
C ASP A 21 -9.43 -5.18 -24.87
N LEU A 22 -10.02 -4.85 -23.71
CA LEU A 22 -9.64 -3.65 -22.96
C LEU A 22 -8.18 -3.72 -22.49
N LEU A 23 -7.73 -4.86 -21.95
CA LEU A 23 -6.33 -5.03 -21.53
C LEU A 23 -5.36 -4.86 -22.71
N ASN A 24 -5.71 -5.37 -23.89
CA ASN A 24 -4.89 -5.24 -25.09
C ASN A 24 -4.85 -3.82 -25.64
N LYS A 25 -5.97 -3.09 -25.59
CA LYS A 25 -6.02 -1.66 -25.96
C LYS A 25 -5.16 -0.80 -25.03
N ILE A 26 -5.28 -0.97 -23.71
CA ILE A 26 -4.43 -0.24 -22.74
C ILE A 26 -2.96 -0.52 -23.00
N LYS A 27 -2.61 -1.79 -23.25
CA LYS A 27 -1.23 -2.20 -23.56
C LYS A 27 -0.73 -1.56 -24.86
N GLN A 28 -1.53 -1.59 -25.92
CA GLN A 28 -1.15 -1.05 -27.22
C GLN A 28 -0.85 0.45 -27.10
N ASP A 29 -1.72 1.20 -26.44
CA ASP A 29 -1.53 2.63 -26.20
C ASP A 29 -0.28 2.94 -25.38
N GLU A 30 0.01 2.19 -24.30
CA GLU A 30 1.24 2.36 -23.53
C GLU A 30 2.48 2.07 -24.39
N MET A 31 2.43 1.04 -25.23
CA MET A 31 3.54 0.68 -26.11
C MET A 31 3.79 1.73 -27.19
N ILE A 32 2.74 2.32 -27.75
CA ILE A 32 2.86 3.44 -28.70
C ILE A 32 3.46 4.66 -28.01
N ALA A 33 2.93 5.06 -26.85
CA ALA A 33 3.42 6.21 -26.10
C ALA A 33 4.89 6.07 -25.64
N THR A 34 5.36 4.84 -25.46
CA THR A 34 6.77 4.56 -25.07
C THR A 34 7.70 4.29 -26.26
N GLY A 35 7.23 4.43 -27.51
CA GLY A 35 8.04 4.24 -28.72
C GLY A 35 8.32 2.77 -29.07
N PHE A 36 7.53 1.83 -28.55
CA PHE A 36 7.67 0.39 -28.78
C PHE A 36 6.47 -0.24 -29.51
N GLY A 37 5.67 0.56 -30.22
CA GLY A 37 4.45 0.10 -30.92
C GLY A 37 4.68 -1.10 -31.85
N ASP A 38 5.79 -1.11 -32.58
CA ASP A 38 6.13 -2.15 -33.57
C ASP A 38 6.44 -3.53 -32.95
N LYS A 39 6.60 -3.59 -31.61
CA LYS A 39 6.86 -4.84 -30.85
C LYS A 39 5.63 -5.31 -30.09
N PHE A 40 4.44 -4.91 -30.52
CA PHE A 40 3.19 -5.26 -29.84
C PHE A 40 2.88 -6.75 -29.99
N TYR A 41 2.79 -7.44 -28.85
CA TYR A 41 2.30 -8.80 -28.76
C TYR A 41 1.06 -8.80 -27.87
N PRO A 42 -0.14 -9.10 -28.38
CA PRO A 42 -1.35 -9.07 -27.56
C PRO A 42 -1.32 -10.18 -26.51
N PHE A 43 -1.99 -9.94 -25.38
CA PHE A 43 -2.44 -11.03 -24.53
C PHE A 43 -3.45 -11.88 -25.30
N SER A 44 -3.56 -13.14 -24.91
CA SER A 44 -4.48 -14.10 -25.51
C SER A 44 -5.44 -14.63 -24.46
N ILE A 45 -6.56 -15.21 -24.91
CA ILE A 45 -7.54 -15.81 -24.01
C ILE A 45 -6.95 -16.94 -23.15
N LYS A 46 -5.91 -17.63 -23.63
CA LYS A 46 -5.14 -18.62 -22.86
C LYS A 46 -4.49 -18.00 -21.63
N HIS A 47 -3.97 -16.77 -21.74
CA HIS A 47 -3.42 -16.05 -20.58
C HIS A 47 -4.51 -15.75 -19.56
N ILE A 48 -5.68 -15.29 -20.00
CA ILE A 48 -6.81 -14.96 -19.12
C ILE A 48 -7.29 -16.21 -18.38
N ASN A 49 -7.56 -17.30 -19.10
CA ASN A 49 -8.00 -18.58 -18.52
C ASN A 49 -6.97 -19.17 -17.55
N TYR A 50 -5.67 -19.02 -17.85
CA TYR A 50 -4.62 -19.51 -16.95
C TYR A 50 -4.53 -18.68 -15.67
N TYR A 51 -4.46 -17.35 -15.79
CA TYR A 51 -4.20 -16.46 -14.66
C TYR A 51 -5.43 -16.18 -13.79
N CYS A 52 -6.64 -16.40 -14.28
CA CYS A 52 -7.84 -16.25 -13.47
C CYS A 52 -7.97 -17.36 -12.41
N ASN A 53 -7.36 -18.53 -12.60
CA ASN A 53 -7.41 -19.61 -11.62
C ASN A 53 -6.30 -19.47 -10.55
N PRO A 54 -6.64 -19.23 -9.27
CA PRO A 54 -5.65 -19.14 -8.17
C PRO A 54 -4.95 -20.45 -7.82
N ASN A 55 -5.44 -21.59 -8.30
CA ASN A 55 -4.74 -22.87 -8.15
C ASN A 55 -3.49 -22.99 -9.03
N ASN A 56 -3.37 -22.17 -10.08
CA ASN A 56 -2.20 -22.11 -10.95
C ASN A 56 -1.05 -21.33 -10.28
N SER A 57 -0.59 -21.79 -9.11
CA SER A 57 0.28 -21.02 -8.20
C SER A 57 1.69 -20.78 -8.75
N PHE A 58 2.29 -21.79 -9.40
CA PHE A 58 3.72 -21.80 -9.75
C PHE A 58 4.17 -20.66 -10.67
N HIS A 59 3.36 -20.31 -11.69
CA HIS A 59 3.70 -19.27 -12.66
C HIS A 59 3.16 -17.88 -12.29
N ARG A 60 2.32 -17.78 -11.25
CA ARG A 60 1.68 -16.52 -10.85
C ARG A 60 2.57 -15.73 -9.90
N TYR A 61 3.00 -16.34 -8.81
CA TYR A 61 3.63 -15.63 -7.71
C TYR A 61 4.95 -16.27 -7.29
N ARG A 62 5.88 -15.45 -6.82
CA ARG A 62 7.07 -15.87 -6.10
C ARG A 62 7.09 -15.19 -4.74
N GLN A 63 7.49 -15.94 -3.72
CA GLN A 63 7.62 -15.44 -2.36
C GLN A 63 9.08 -15.20 -2.03
N PHE A 64 9.35 -14.10 -1.33
CA PHE A 64 10.65 -13.82 -0.74
C PHE A 64 10.45 -13.06 0.57
N LYS A 65 11.38 -13.22 1.50
CA LYS A 65 11.32 -12.56 2.80
C LYS A 65 11.98 -11.17 2.69
N ILE A 66 11.57 -10.25 3.56
CA ILE A 66 12.26 -8.98 3.84
C ILE A 66 12.25 -8.72 5.34
N LYS A 67 13.29 -8.08 5.87
CA LYS A 67 13.34 -7.72 7.29
C LYS A 67 12.31 -6.63 7.63
N LYS A 68 11.60 -6.80 8.74
CA LYS A 68 10.76 -5.74 9.33
C LYS A 68 11.63 -4.78 10.14
N LYS A 69 11.26 -3.49 10.17
CA LYS A 69 11.91 -2.49 11.04
C LYS A 69 11.81 -2.85 12.52
N SER A 70 10.69 -3.47 12.92
CA SER A 70 10.42 -3.91 14.30
C SER A 70 11.04 -5.25 14.67
N GLY A 71 11.92 -5.81 13.82
CA GLY A 71 12.39 -7.19 13.94
C GLY A 71 11.45 -8.22 13.31
N GLY A 72 12.01 -9.38 12.98
CA GLY A 72 11.35 -10.46 12.25
C GLY A 72 11.29 -10.26 10.73
N GLU A 73 10.54 -11.14 10.06
CA GLU A 73 10.45 -11.19 8.60
C GLU A 73 9.04 -10.85 8.10
N ARG A 74 8.97 -10.30 6.89
CA ARG A 74 7.75 -10.09 6.12
C ARG A 74 7.87 -10.87 4.81
N ILE A 75 6.90 -11.73 4.54
CA ILE A 75 6.81 -12.45 3.27
C ILE A 75 6.20 -11.50 2.23
N ILE A 76 6.92 -11.27 1.14
CA ILE A 76 6.44 -10.53 -0.02
C ILE A 76 6.10 -11.53 -1.11
N THR A 77 4.88 -11.44 -1.60
CA THR A 77 4.38 -12.23 -2.72
C THR A 77 4.29 -11.33 -3.95
N ALA A 78 5.28 -11.43 -4.83
CA ALA A 78 5.33 -10.64 -6.06
C ALA A 78 4.99 -11.48 -7.29
N PRO A 79 4.35 -10.91 -8.33
CA PRO A 79 4.15 -11.60 -9.60
C PRO A 79 5.46 -12.12 -10.17
N ARG A 80 5.48 -13.40 -10.55
CA ARG A 80 6.67 -14.08 -11.09
C ARG A 80 6.86 -13.79 -12.58
N ASN A 81 5.78 -13.91 -13.36
CA ASN A 81 5.81 -13.71 -14.81
C ASN A 81 5.59 -12.23 -15.17
N ARG A 82 6.34 -11.73 -16.17
CA ARG A 82 6.20 -10.37 -16.70
C ARG A 82 4.83 -10.12 -17.31
N SER A 83 4.27 -11.06 -18.08
CA SER A 83 2.94 -10.90 -18.69
C SER A 83 1.86 -10.79 -17.61
N PHE A 84 1.90 -11.64 -16.59
CA PHE A 84 0.98 -11.57 -15.45
C PHE A 84 1.11 -10.25 -14.68
N LYS A 85 2.34 -9.78 -14.45
CA LYS A 85 2.58 -8.48 -13.82
C LYS A 85 1.96 -7.34 -14.64
N LEU A 86 2.10 -7.36 -15.96
CA LEU A 86 1.50 -6.35 -16.85
C LEU A 86 -0.02 -6.42 -16.81
N ILE A 87 -0.62 -7.60 -16.92
CA ILE A 87 -2.07 -7.80 -16.79
C ILE A 87 -2.58 -7.18 -15.48
N LEU A 88 -1.94 -7.49 -14.34
CA LEU A 88 -2.32 -6.89 -13.05
C LEU A 88 -2.12 -5.37 -13.02
N SER A 89 -1.10 -4.85 -13.71
CA SER A 89 -0.87 -3.40 -13.78
C SER A 89 -1.99 -2.71 -14.58
N TYR A 90 -2.45 -3.30 -15.68
CA TYR A 90 -3.56 -2.77 -16.47
C TYR A 90 -4.92 -2.94 -15.77
N ILE A 91 -5.14 -4.06 -15.07
CA ILE A 91 -6.29 -4.19 -14.16
C ILE A 91 -6.26 -3.08 -13.11
N ASN A 92 -5.10 -2.76 -12.54
CA ASN A 92 -4.98 -1.66 -11.59
C ASN A 92 -5.34 -0.30 -12.21
N GLU A 93 -4.97 -0.04 -13.46
CA GLU A 93 -5.38 1.18 -14.18
C GLU A 93 -6.89 1.22 -14.49
N ILE A 94 -7.50 0.09 -14.86
CA ILE A 94 -8.96 -0.04 -14.98
C ILE A 94 -9.63 0.32 -13.65
N LEU A 95 -9.18 -0.30 -12.56
CA LEU A 95 -9.72 -0.11 -11.23
C LEU A 95 -9.61 1.35 -10.76
N LYS A 96 -8.46 2.00 -10.97
CA LYS A 96 -8.26 3.43 -10.66
C LYS A 96 -9.11 4.37 -11.51
N SER A 97 -9.35 4.00 -12.77
CA SER A 97 -10.16 4.82 -13.67
C SER A 97 -11.63 4.87 -13.24
N MET A 98 -12.12 3.83 -12.56
CA MET A 98 -13.51 3.75 -12.10
C MET A 98 -13.71 4.15 -10.62
N TYR A 99 -12.67 4.08 -9.79
CA TYR A 99 -12.80 4.25 -8.34
C TYR A 99 -11.94 5.38 -7.78
N THR A 100 -12.55 6.18 -6.92
CA THR A 100 -11.89 7.21 -6.13
C THR A 100 -11.78 6.77 -4.67
N PRO A 101 -10.57 6.69 -4.10
CA PRO A 101 -10.38 6.38 -2.68
C PRO A 101 -11.05 7.36 -1.73
N SER A 102 -11.68 6.83 -0.67
CA SER A 102 -12.19 7.58 0.49
C SER A 102 -11.25 8.72 0.90
N THR A 103 -11.77 9.90 1.23
CA THR A 103 -10.97 11.09 1.61
C THR A 103 -10.11 10.88 2.87
N TYR A 104 -10.40 9.85 3.66
CA TYR A 104 -9.64 9.44 4.84
C TYR A 104 -8.49 8.46 4.52
N ALA A 105 -8.54 7.79 3.36
CA ALA A 105 -7.52 6.85 2.92
C ALA A 105 -6.29 7.58 2.36
N MET A 106 -5.28 7.79 3.17
CA MET A 106 -4.05 8.50 2.78
C MET A 106 -3.02 7.58 2.12
N GLY A 107 -3.06 6.28 2.41
CA GLY A 107 -2.18 5.27 1.79
C GLY A 107 -2.76 4.77 0.47
N PHE A 108 -1.89 4.49 -0.51
CA PHE A 108 -2.26 3.96 -1.82
C PHE A 108 -3.30 4.79 -2.60
N ALA A 109 -3.41 6.09 -2.28
CA ALA A 109 -4.25 7.05 -2.96
C ALA A 109 -3.37 8.04 -3.72
N GLU A 110 -3.68 8.26 -4.99
CA GLU A 110 -2.92 9.18 -5.83
C GLU A 110 -3.07 10.63 -5.35
N GLY A 111 -2.01 11.42 -5.50
CA GLY A 111 -1.97 12.80 -5.01
C GLY A 111 -1.92 12.95 -3.49
N ARG A 112 -1.79 11.85 -2.73
CA ARG A 112 -1.67 11.88 -1.27
C ARG A 112 -0.33 11.30 -0.85
N SER A 113 0.38 12.04 0.00
CA SER A 113 1.66 11.60 0.55
C SER A 113 1.55 11.21 2.01
N ILE A 114 2.60 10.53 2.49
CA ILE A 114 2.82 10.27 3.91
C ILE A 114 2.96 11.57 4.71
N ALA A 115 3.48 12.64 4.10
CA ALA A 115 3.56 13.97 4.72
C ALA A 115 2.16 14.59 4.87
N ASP A 116 1.30 14.47 3.85
CA ASP A 116 -0.09 14.97 3.93
C ASP A 116 -0.90 14.24 4.99
N ASN A 117 -0.66 12.92 5.15
CA ASN A 117 -1.20 12.15 6.26
C ASN A 117 -0.78 12.74 7.61
N ALA A 118 0.52 12.94 7.80
CA ALA A 118 1.07 13.48 9.03
C ALA A 118 0.56 14.91 9.35
N LYS A 119 0.43 15.77 8.34
CA LYS A 119 -0.08 17.14 8.50
C LYS A 119 -1.47 17.20 9.14
N LYS A 120 -2.34 16.22 8.87
CA LYS A 120 -3.69 16.14 9.47
C LYS A 120 -3.69 15.94 11.00
N HIS A 121 -2.56 15.54 11.58
CA HIS A 121 -2.42 15.25 13.02
C HIS A 121 -1.42 16.17 13.73
N ARG A 122 -0.88 17.17 13.02
CA ARG A 122 0.07 18.14 13.56
C ARG A 122 -0.53 18.94 14.71
N GLY A 123 0.26 19.20 15.76
CA GLY A 123 -0.09 20.08 16.87
C GLY A 123 -1.11 19.49 17.86
N MET A 124 -1.42 18.21 17.76
CA MET A 124 -2.43 17.55 18.58
C MET A 124 -1.84 17.07 19.90
N ASN A 125 -2.58 17.26 21.00
CA ASN A 125 -2.12 16.83 22.33
C ASN A 125 -2.04 15.31 22.48
N TYR A 126 -2.87 14.58 21.73
CA TYR A 126 -2.95 13.12 21.78
C TYR A 126 -2.98 12.58 20.36
N VAL A 127 -2.13 11.58 20.07
CA VAL A 127 -2.09 10.84 18.81
C VAL A 127 -2.19 9.36 19.13
N PHE A 128 -3.25 8.72 18.66
CA PHE A 128 -3.54 7.31 18.87
C PHE A 128 -3.41 6.54 17.56
N ASN A 129 -2.44 5.64 17.48
CA ASN A 129 -2.22 4.81 16.30
C ASN A 129 -2.65 3.36 16.56
N LEU A 130 -3.24 2.77 15.54
CA LEU A 130 -3.63 1.37 15.45
C LEU A 130 -2.99 0.78 14.19
N ASP A 131 -2.73 -0.52 14.20
CA ASP A 131 -2.22 -1.28 13.05
C ASP A 131 -3.11 -2.51 12.88
N LEU A 132 -3.45 -2.86 11.63
CA LEU A 132 -4.23 -4.07 11.34
C LEU A 132 -3.30 -5.26 11.12
N LYS A 133 -3.56 -6.36 11.82
CA LYS A 133 -2.77 -7.60 11.69
C LYS A 133 -3.04 -8.26 10.33
N ASP A 134 -1.96 -8.70 9.66
CA ASP A 134 -1.99 -9.48 8.41
C ASP A 134 -2.93 -8.87 7.34
N PHE A 135 -2.90 -7.54 7.21
CA PHE A 135 -3.89 -6.75 6.47
C PHE A 135 -4.19 -7.22 5.03
N PHE A 136 -3.17 -7.61 4.26
CA PHE A 136 -3.40 -8.12 2.91
C PHE A 136 -4.01 -9.55 2.94
N PRO A 137 -3.38 -10.54 3.60
CA PRO A 137 -3.97 -11.87 3.75
C PRO A 137 -5.34 -11.92 4.45
N SER A 138 -5.72 -10.93 5.25
CA SER A 138 -7.04 -10.88 5.88
C SER A 138 -8.18 -10.52 4.92
N ILE A 139 -7.87 -10.12 3.68
CA ILE A 139 -8.85 -9.84 2.64
C ILE A 139 -8.99 -11.05 1.72
N GLU A 140 -10.06 -11.80 1.92
CA GLU A 140 -10.39 -12.98 1.14
C GLU A 140 -10.96 -12.64 -0.25
N GLN A 141 -10.74 -13.54 -1.20
CA GLN A 141 -11.19 -13.40 -2.60
C GLN A 141 -12.69 -13.16 -2.69
N ALA A 142 -13.50 -13.76 -1.83
CA ALA A 142 -14.95 -13.54 -1.82
C ALA A 142 -15.33 -12.07 -1.56
N ARG A 143 -14.58 -11.36 -0.69
CA ARG A 143 -14.78 -9.93 -0.44
C ARG A 143 -14.41 -9.09 -1.66
N VAL A 144 -13.30 -9.42 -2.32
CA VAL A 144 -12.87 -8.75 -3.57
C VAL A 144 -13.91 -8.95 -4.67
N TRP A 145 -14.31 -10.21 -4.89
CA TRP A 145 -15.35 -10.59 -5.85
C TRP A 145 -16.65 -9.85 -5.62
N LYS A 146 -17.12 -9.76 -4.38
CA LYS A 146 -18.34 -9.01 -4.07
C LYS A 146 -18.17 -7.51 -4.27
N ARG A 147 -17.02 -6.94 -3.88
CA ARG A 147 -16.75 -5.49 -4.02
C ARG A 147 -16.79 -5.03 -5.48
N LEU A 148 -16.31 -5.86 -6.40
CA LEU A 148 -16.29 -5.61 -7.84
C LEU A 148 -17.70 -5.60 -8.48
N GLN A 149 -18.68 -6.24 -7.85
CA GLN A 149 -20.09 -6.22 -8.32
C GLN A 149 -20.86 -4.98 -7.85
N LEU A 150 -20.30 -4.22 -6.91
CA LEU A 150 -20.95 -3.04 -6.34
C LEU A 150 -20.45 -1.76 -7.03
N ALA A 151 -21.22 -0.69 -6.92
CA ALA A 151 -20.82 0.63 -7.39
C ALA A 151 -19.44 1.04 -6.82
N PRO A 152 -18.58 1.71 -7.62
CA PRO A 152 -18.85 2.23 -8.97
C PRO A 152 -18.63 1.21 -10.10
N PHE A 153 -18.15 0.00 -9.81
CA PHE A 153 -17.74 -0.95 -10.85
C PHE A 153 -18.93 -1.63 -11.52
N ASN A 154 -19.87 -2.13 -10.73
CA ASN A 154 -21.05 -2.87 -11.20
C ASN A 154 -20.71 -4.00 -12.20
N PHE A 155 -19.53 -4.63 -12.06
CA PHE A 155 -19.13 -5.66 -13.00
C PHE A 155 -20.04 -6.88 -12.91
N PRO A 156 -20.43 -7.48 -14.04
CA PRO A 156 -21.20 -8.71 -14.04
C PRO A 156 -20.39 -9.87 -13.46
N LEU A 157 -21.09 -10.91 -13.02
CA LEU A 157 -20.50 -12.06 -12.34
C LEU A 157 -19.29 -12.68 -13.08
N PRO A 158 -19.31 -12.86 -14.42
CA PRO A 158 -18.17 -13.43 -15.15
C PRO A 158 -16.91 -12.56 -15.04
N VAL A 159 -17.05 -11.24 -15.24
CA VAL A 159 -15.95 -10.27 -15.16
C VAL A 159 -15.39 -10.19 -13.73
N ALA A 160 -16.28 -10.05 -12.74
CA ALA A 160 -15.90 -9.97 -11.33
C ALA A 160 -15.16 -11.23 -10.87
N ASN A 161 -15.60 -12.41 -11.30
CA ASN A 161 -14.96 -13.70 -10.98
C ASN A 161 -13.52 -13.76 -11.51
N ILE A 162 -13.31 -13.33 -12.75
CA ILE A 162 -11.99 -13.38 -13.39
C ILE A 162 -11.03 -12.39 -12.76
N ILE A 163 -11.46 -11.14 -12.55
CA ILE A 163 -10.62 -10.10 -11.94
C ILE A 163 -10.27 -10.50 -10.51
N ALA A 164 -11.22 -10.98 -9.70
CA ALA A 164 -10.94 -11.45 -8.34
C ALA A 164 -9.96 -12.64 -8.35
N GLY A 165 -10.16 -13.59 -9.27
CA GLY A 165 -9.28 -14.74 -9.47
C GLY A 165 -7.84 -14.37 -9.82
N MET A 166 -7.64 -13.33 -10.64
CA MET A 166 -6.32 -12.79 -10.98
C MET A 166 -5.67 -12.00 -9.83
N CYS A 167 -6.46 -11.23 -9.09
CA CYS A 167 -5.95 -10.37 -8.02
C CYS A 167 -5.61 -11.12 -6.73
N CYS A 168 -6.24 -12.27 -6.48
CA CYS A 168 -5.98 -13.08 -5.27
C CYS A 168 -5.04 -14.26 -5.55
N MET A 169 -4.41 -14.78 -4.50
CA MET A 169 -3.55 -15.96 -4.56
C MET A 169 -4.07 -17.06 -3.64
N LYS A 170 -3.76 -18.31 -3.96
CA LYS A 170 -3.90 -19.42 -3.01
C LYS A 170 -2.82 -19.29 -1.93
N GLU A 171 -3.24 -19.32 -0.67
CA GLU A 171 -2.39 -19.38 0.50
C GLU A 171 -2.72 -20.68 1.24
N VAL A 172 -1.68 -21.47 1.52
CA VAL A 172 -1.82 -22.69 2.33
C VAL A 172 -1.46 -22.33 3.76
N VAL A 173 -2.39 -22.56 4.68
CA VAL A 173 -2.23 -22.29 6.10
C VAL A 173 -2.33 -23.60 6.88
N GLN A 174 -1.57 -23.68 7.98
CA GLN A 174 -1.72 -24.79 8.92
C GLN A 174 -2.94 -24.53 9.81
N ALA A 175 -3.84 -25.49 9.88
CA ALA A 175 -4.99 -25.47 10.77
C ALA A 175 -4.61 -26.00 12.16
N GLU A 176 -5.44 -25.69 13.15
CA GLU A 176 -5.36 -26.30 14.48
C GLU A 176 -5.56 -27.82 14.33
N GLY A 177 -4.56 -28.59 14.76
CA GLY A 177 -4.49 -30.05 14.54
C GLY A 177 -3.54 -30.50 13.44
N GLY A 178 -2.77 -29.58 12.81
CA GLY A 178 -1.67 -29.93 11.90
C GLY A 178 -2.08 -30.23 10.46
N SER A 179 -3.38 -30.21 10.14
CA SER A 179 -3.86 -30.31 8.76
C SER A 179 -3.58 -29.01 7.99
N GLN A 180 -3.46 -29.10 6.66
CA GLN A 180 -3.28 -27.93 5.80
C GLN A 180 -4.61 -27.57 5.15
N THR A 181 -4.99 -26.30 5.25
CA THR A 181 -6.15 -25.76 4.55
C THR A 181 -5.70 -24.68 3.57
N ALA A 182 -6.42 -24.56 2.46
CA ALA A 182 -6.17 -23.54 1.47
C ALA A 182 -7.21 -22.43 1.58
N ARG A 183 -6.75 -21.19 1.58
CA ARG A 183 -7.60 -20.00 1.43
C ARG A 183 -7.12 -19.14 0.26
N TYR A 184 -7.98 -18.24 -0.20
CA TYR A 184 -7.68 -17.36 -1.34
C TYR A 184 -7.72 -15.91 -0.89
N VAL A 185 -6.59 -15.21 -0.96
CA VAL A 185 -6.39 -13.92 -0.28
C VAL A 185 -5.63 -12.94 -1.15
N LEU A 186 -5.66 -11.65 -0.80
CA LEU A 186 -4.83 -10.66 -1.47
C LEU A 186 -3.34 -10.86 -1.14
N PRO A 187 -2.45 -10.94 -2.16
CA PRO A 187 -1.02 -11.04 -1.95
C PRO A 187 -0.41 -9.69 -1.55
N GLN A 188 0.58 -9.72 -0.65
CA GLN A 188 1.40 -8.55 -0.35
C GLN A 188 2.50 -8.39 -1.41
N GLY A 189 2.21 -7.65 -2.48
CA GLY A 189 3.19 -7.35 -3.54
C GLY A 189 2.65 -7.37 -4.98
N ALA A 190 1.36 -7.68 -5.18
CA ALA A 190 0.71 -7.51 -6.47
C ALA A 190 0.39 -6.02 -6.76
N PRO A 191 0.45 -5.58 -8.04
CA PRO A 191 0.09 -4.22 -8.43
C PRO A 191 -1.32 -3.79 -8.03
N THR A 192 -2.29 -4.72 -8.01
CA THR A 192 -3.70 -4.44 -7.73
C THR A 192 -4.04 -4.42 -6.23
N SER A 193 -3.29 -5.12 -5.39
CA SER A 193 -3.60 -5.23 -3.96
C SER A 193 -3.76 -3.87 -3.26
N PRO A 194 -2.89 -2.85 -3.51
CA PRO A 194 -3.03 -1.52 -2.92
C PRO A 194 -4.41 -0.87 -3.16
N ILE A 195 -4.85 -0.77 -4.41
CA ILE A 195 -6.12 -0.12 -4.71
C ILE A 195 -7.30 -0.94 -4.18
N ILE A 196 -7.24 -2.27 -4.25
CA ILE A 196 -8.30 -3.14 -3.73
C ILE A 196 -8.44 -2.99 -2.21
N THR A 197 -7.35 -2.87 -1.46
CA THR A 197 -7.44 -2.64 -0.01
C THR A 197 -8.22 -1.37 0.32
N ASN A 198 -8.06 -0.29 -0.47
CA ASN A 198 -8.82 0.93 -0.27
C ASN A 198 -10.31 0.73 -0.57
N MET A 199 -10.65 0.07 -1.67
CA MET A 199 -12.04 -0.23 -2.03
C MET A 199 -12.75 -1.06 -0.95
N ILE A 200 -12.05 -2.02 -0.34
CA ILE A 200 -12.60 -2.89 0.72
C ILE A 200 -12.79 -2.10 2.01
N CYS A 201 -11.93 -1.13 2.29
CA CYS A 201 -11.98 -0.30 3.49
C CYS A 201 -12.94 0.90 3.39
N ASP A 202 -13.66 1.12 2.29
CA ASP A 202 -14.59 2.26 2.15
C ASP A 202 -15.60 2.34 3.32
N ASN A 203 -16.22 1.21 3.68
CA ASN A 203 -17.19 1.17 4.77
C ASN A 203 -16.51 1.32 6.15
N LEU A 204 -15.34 0.72 6.32
CA LEU A 204 -14.50 0.89 7.51
C LEU A 204 -14.21 2.38 7.74
N ASP A 205 -13.71 3.08 6.71
CA ASP A 205 -13.35 4.49 6.78
C ASP A 205 -14.56 5.36 7.11
N ARG A 206 -15.70 5.13 6.45
CA ARG A 206 -16.93 5.89 6.71
C ARG A 206 -17.38 5.74 8.16
N ARG A 207 -17.33 4.52 8.71
CA ARG A 207 -17.75 4.25 10.09
C ARG A 207 -16.78 4.83 11.11
N LEU A 208 -15.48 4.63 10.93
CA LEU A 208 -14.45 5.18 11.82
C LEU A 208 -14.42 6.72 11.79
N ALA A 209 -14.63 7.33 10.62
CA ALA A 209 -14.80 8.77 10.51
C ALA A 209 -16.03 9.28 11.27
N GLY A 210 -17.14 8.54 11.24
CA GLY A 210 -18.33 8.86 12.04
C GLY A 210 -18.05 8.85 13.54
N VAL A 211 -17.32 7.84 14.03
CA VAL A 211 -16.86 7.78 15.42
C VAL A 211 -15.92 8.94 15.75
N ALA A 212 -14.92 9.19 14.91
CA ALA A 212 -13.99 10.30 15.08
C ALA A 212 -14.72 11.63 15.21
N LYS A 213 -15.68 11.90 14.32
CA LYS A 213 -16.51 13.11 14.37
C LYS A 213 -17.27 13.22 15.68
N ARG A 214 -17.89 12.13 16.15
CA ARG A 214 -18.68 12.12 17.40
C ARG A 214 -17.83 12.45 18.64
N PHE A 215 -16.57 12.02 18.64
CA PHE A 215 -15.63 12.29 19.74
C PHE A 215 -14.76 13.54 19.52
N GLY A 216 -14.96 14.28 18.41
CA GLY A 216 -14.18 15.48 18.08
C GLY A 216 -12.72 15.20 17.73
N LEU A 217 -12.45 14.15 16.95
CA LEU A 217 -11.11 13.66 16.60
C LEU A 217 -10.83 13.83 15.10
N ASN A 218 -9.56 14.00 14.76
CA ASN A 218 -9.09 13.78 13.39
C ASN A 218 -8.89 12.28 13.15
N TYR A 219 -9.18 11.81 11.94
CA TYR A 219 -9.01 10.42 11.52
C TYR A 219 -8.35 10.33 10.14
N THR A 220 -7.39 9.42 10.02
CA THR A 220 -6.86 8.97 8.73
C THR A 220 -6.50 7.49 8.75
N ARG A 221 -6.42 6.90 7.57
CA ARG A 221 -5.90 5.55 7.37
C ARG A 221 -4.82 5.54 6.29
N TYR A 222 -3.64 5.04 6.61
CA TYR A 222 -2.54 4.81 5.68
C TYR A 222 -2.29 3.31 5.54
N ALA A 223 -2.91 2.70 4.52
CA ALA A 223 -2.96 1.24 4.38
C ALA A 223 -3.56 0.56 5.62
N ASP A 224 -2.75 -0.18 6.37
CA ASP A 224 -3.07 -0.86 7.64
C ASP A 224 -2.88 -0.01 8.89
N ASP A 225 -2.16 1.12 8.80
CA ASP A 225 -1.98 2.07 9.91
C ASP A 225 -3.19 3.02 9.97
N ILE A 226 -3.86 3.06 11.11
CA ILE A 226 -4.98 3.96 11.39
C ILE A 226 -4.54 4.94 12.46
N THR A 227 -4.80 6.22 12.23
CA THR A 227 -4.43 7.29 13.17
C THR A 227 -5.65 8.11 13.56
N PHE A 228 -5.81 8.30 14.87
CA PHE A 228 -6.70 9.29 15.46
C PHE A 228 -5.90 10.34 16.22
N SER A 229 -6.37 11.58 16.28
CA SER A 229 -5.73 12.60 17.13
C SER A 229 -6.69 13.66 17.63
N SER A 230 -6.38 14.29 18.75
CA SER A 230 -7.22 15.30 19.40
C SER A 230 -6.46 16.17 20.40
N MET A 231 -7.11 17.25 20.83
CA MET A 231 -6.63 18.13 21.91
C MET A 231 -6.96 17.59 23.31
N HIS A 232 -8.00 16.78 23.44
CA HIS A 232 -8.48 16.15 24.68
C HIS A 232 -8.27 14.64 24.66
N ASN A 233 -8.22 14.00 25.83
CA ASN A 233 -7.97 12.56 25.94
C ASN A 233 -9.27 11.75 25.99
N VAL A 234 -9.54 10.98 24.94
CA VAL A 234 -10.65 10.00 24.86
C VAL A 234 -10.15 8.56 24.68
N TYR A 235 -8.85 8.33 24.82
CA TYR A 235 -8.17 7.10 24.44
C TYR A 235 -7.89 6.19 25.64
N GLN A 236 -8.69 6.27 26.70
CA GLN A 236 -8.56 5.42 27.88
C GLN A 236 -8.72 3.95 27.48
N GLU A 237 -7.94 3.07 28.12
CA GLU A 237 -8.13 1.64 27.98
C GLU A 237 -9.55 1.27 28.44
N ASN A 238 -10.23 0.45 27.66
CA ASN A 238 -11.65 0.08 27.86
C ASN A 238 -12.65 1.26 27.82
N GLY A 239 -12.24 2.46 27.40
CA GLY A 239 -13.14 3.58 27.16
C GLY A 239 -14.05 3.36 25.95
N GLU A 240 -15.17 4.09 25.91
CA GLU A 240 -16.20 3.98 24.87
C GLU A 240 -15.64 4.09 23.45
N PHE A 241 -14.74 5.06 23.23
CA PHE A 241 -14.09 5.25 21.92
C PHE A 241 -13.34 3.98 21.45
N ARG A 242 -12.48 3.40 22.31
CA ARG A 242 -11.70 2.21 21.93
C ARG A 242 -12.57 0.99 21.71
N LYS A 243 -13.62 0.81 22.52
CA LYS A 243 -14.60 -0.28 22.37
C LYS A 243 -15.30 -0.19 21.00
N GLU A 244 -15.76 1.00 20.64
CA GLU A 244 -16.48 1.18 19.37
C GLU A 244 -15.56 1.02 18.16
N VAL A 245 -14.34 1.57 18.20
CA VAL A 245 -13.34 1.37 17.14
C VAL A 245 -13.03 -0.11 16.95
N ARG A 246 -12.81 -0.85 18.05
CA ARG A 246 -12.55 -2.30 18.00
C ARG A 246 -13.73 -3.04 17.37
N ARG A 247 -14.96 -2.78 17.84
CA ARG A 247 -16.18 -3.36 17.29
C ARG A 247 -16.30 -3.12 15.79
N ILE A 248 -16.09 -1.89 15.33
CA ILE A 248 -16.16 -1.55 13.90
C ILE A 248 -15.13 -2.33 13.09
N ILE A 249 -13.87 -2.38 13.56
CA ILE A 249 -12.78 -3.09 12.87
C ILE A 249 -13.08 -4.60 12.75
N GLU A 250 -13.55 -5.22 13.83
CA GLU A 250 -13.90 -6.64 13.88
C GLU A 250 -15.11 -6.98 13.00
N GLU A 251 -16.14 -6.13 12.99
CA GLU A 251 -17.29 -6.27 12.09
C GLU A 251 -16.89 -6.17 10.61
N GLN A 252 -15.82 -5.42 10.30
CA GLN A 252 -15.23 -5.36 8.96
C GLN A 252 -14.24 -6.51 8.66
N LYS A 253 -14.21 -7.54 9.53
CA LYS A 253 -13.38 -8.75 9.41
C LYS A 253 -11.87 -8.44 9.40
N PHE A 254 -11.47 -7.43 10.16
CA PHE A 254 -10.06 -7.12 10.43
C PHE A 254 -9.75 -7.35 11.91
N THR A 255 -8.47 -7.47 12.23
CA THR A 255 -7.99 -7.68 13.59
C THR A 255 -6.97 -6.61 13.95
N ILE A 256 -7.14 -5.99 15.12
CA ILE A 256 -6.17 -5.01 15.63
C ILE A 256 -4.90 -5.73 16.08
N ASN A 257 -3.75 -5.15 15.76
CA ASN A 257 -2.46 -5.57 16.27
C ASN A 257 -2.16 -4.83 17.58
N ASP A 258 -2.61 -5.38 18.70
CA ASP A 258 -2.49 -4.74 20.02
C ASP A 258 -1.04 -4.38 20.39
N LYS A 259 -0.05 -5.15 19.93
CA LYS A 259 1.39 -4.87 20.16
C LYS A 259 1.89 -3.59 19.48
N LYS A 260 1.20 -3.12 18.45
CA LYS A 260 1.54 -1.90 17.71
C LYS A 260 0.58 -0.75 17.95
N THR A 261 -0.49 -1.00 18.71
CA THR A 261 -1.41 0.03 19.19
C THR A 261 -0.68 0.91 20.21
N ARG A 262 -0.69 2.23 19.99
CA ARG A 262 0.03 3.17 20.87
C ARG A 262 -0.71 4.49 21.01
N LEU A 263 -0.70 5.04 22.22
CA LEU A 263 -1.13 6.41 22.52
C LEU A 263 0.10 7.26 22.81
N GLN A 264 0.27 8.33 22.04
CA GLN A 264 1.37 9.29 22.17
C GLN A 264 0.79 10.62 22.66
N LYS A 265 1.41 11.23 23.67
CA LYS A 265 0.89 12.42 24.37
C LYS A 265 1.82 13.61 24.14
N LYS A 266 1.29 14.83 24.30
CA LYS A 266 2.11 16.04 24.33
C LYS A 266 3.19 15.93 25.40
N GLY A 267 4.38 16.42 25.08
CA GLY A 267 5.58 16.28 25.91
C GLY A 267 6.41 15.04 25.59
N SER A 268 5.86 14.05 24.86
CA SER A 268 6.64 12.97 24.27
C SER A 268 6.69 13.08 22.74
N ARG A 269 7.57 12.29 22.12
CA ARG A 269 7.67 12.23 20.66
C ARG A 269 6.39 11.60 20.10
N GLN A 270 5.69 12.36 19.25
CA GLN A 270 4.50 11.91 18.56
C GLN A 270 4.81 11.64 17.09
N GLU A 271 4.35 10.51 16.57
CA GLU A 271 4.59 10.09 15.19
C GLU A 271 3.35 9.54 14.51
N VAL A 272 3.20 9.92 13.23
CA VAL A 272 2.22 9.34 12.32
C VAL A 272 2.98 8.76 11.14
N THR A 273 2.83 7.46 10.90
CA THR A 273 3.52 6.75 9.81
C THR A 273 5.06 6.96 9.79
N GLY A 274 5.66 7.23 10.95
CA GLY A 274 7.10 7.48 11.09
C GLY A 274 7.55 8.92 10.80
N ILE A 275 6.63 9.85 10.56
CA ILE A 275 6.89 11.30 10.55
C ILE A 275 6.53 11.85 11.92
N ILE A 276 7.40 12.69 12.48
CA ILE A 276 7.17 13.36 13.75
C ILE A 276 6.10 14.44 13.56
N VAL A 277 5.09 14.50 14.43
CA VAL A 277 3.90 15.37 14.31
C VAL A 277 3.67 16.24 15.55
N SER A 278 4.71 16.96 15.98
CA SER A 278 4.57 17.96 17.05
C SER A 278 3.97 19.27 16.50
N ASP A 279 4.46 20.44 16.91
CA ASP A 279 4.00 21.74 16.40
C ASP A 279 4.23 21.88 14.88
N LYS A 280 5.26 21.21 14.38
CA LYS A 280 5.53 21.01 12.95
C LYS A 280 5.76 19.54 12.63
N ILE A 281 5.57 19.19 11.35
CA ILE A 281 5.98 17.89 10.86
C ILE A 281 7.51 17.86 10.67
N ASN A 282 8.15 16.74 10.97
CA ASN A 282 9.60 16.63 10.82
C ASN A 282 10.06 15.19 10.60
N VAL A 283 11.26 15.04 10.05
CA VAL A 283 12.00 13.77 10.06
C VAL A 283 12.78 13.61 11.36
N THR A 284 13.34 12.43 11.58
CA THR A 284 14.20 12.18 12.75
C THR A 284 15.53 12.90 12.61
N ARG A 285 16.14 13.29 13.74
CA ARG A 285 17.49 13.88 13.75
C ARG A 285 18.54 12.93 13.16
N ASP A 286 18.40 11.64 13.44
CA ASP A 286 19.29 10.61 12.91
C ASP A 286 19.21 10.52 11.38
N TYR A 287 18.02 10.71 10.81
CA TYR A 287 17.83 10.71 9.36
C TYR A 287 18.60 11.84 8.68
N VAL A 288 18.51 13.06 9.21
CA VAL A 288 19.25 14.23 8.71
C VAL A 288 20.75 14.05 8.91
N ARG A 289 21.16 13.58 10.08
CA ARG A 289 22.57 13.32 10.40
C ARG A 289 23.18 12.30 9.45
N ASP A 290 22.45 11.24 9.11
CA ASP A 290 22.91 10.22 8.18
C ASP A 290 23.13 10.78 6.77
N ILE A 291 22.23 11.65 6.28
CA ILE A 291 22.39 12.31 4.97
C ILE A 291 23.63 13.22 4.99
N ARG A 292 23.72 14.12 5.97
CA ARG A 292 24.84 15.07 6.10
C ARG A 292 26.18 14.37 6.20
N ASN A 293 26.26 13.29 6.98
CA ASN A 293 27.50 12.51 7.13
C ASN A 293 27.94 11.90 5.79
N ILE A 294 27.02 11.33 5.01
CA ILE A 294 27.38 10.75 3.71
C ILE A 294 27.81 11.84 2.73
N LEU A 295 27.09 12.96 2.65
CA LEU A 295 27.44 14.09 1.78
C LEU A 295 28.80 14.68 2.15
N TYR A 296 29.06 14.93 3.42
CA TYR A 296 30.36 15.39 3.90
C TYR A 296 31.50 14.42 3.56
N MET A 297 31.28 13.11 3.73
CA MET A 297 32.30 12.11 3.38
C MET A 297 32.59 12.10 1.88
N TRP A 298 31.57 12.31 1.05
CA TRP A 298 31.73 12.41 -0.40
C TRP A 298 32.50 13.68 -0.76
N GLU A 299 32.06 14.83 -0.27
CA GLU A 299 32.69 16.12 -0.54
C GLU A 299 34.17 16.14 -0.12
N LYS A 300 34.48 15.64 1.09
CA LYS A 300 35.83 15.72 1.66
C LYS A 300 36.77 14.61 1.21
N TYR A 301 36.26 13.39 1.00
CA TYR A 301 37.09 12.19 0.78
C TYR A 301 36.77 11.46 -0.52
N GLY A 302 35.84 11.98 -1.33
CA GLY A 302 35.43 11.41 -2.60
C GLY A 302 34.38 10.29 -2.50
N TYR A 303 33.80 9.96 -3.65
CA TYR A 303 32.70 9.00 -3.78
C TYR A 303 33.02 7.62 -3.21
N GLY A 304 34.22 7.10 -3.47
CA GLY A 304 34.62 5.74 -3.05
C GLY A 304 34.56 5.56 -1.53
N VAL A 305 35.04 6.55 -0.77
CA VAL A 305 35.02 6.52 0.70
C VAL A 305 33.60 6.65 1.24
N ALA A 306 32.81 7.56 0.66
CA ALA A 306 31.40 7.70 1.02
C ALA A 306 30.62 6.39 0.79
N PHE A 307 30.83 5.75 -0.36
CA PHE A 307 30.22 4.47 -0.69
C PHE A 307 30.63 3.36 0.28
N ALA A 308 31.93 3.25 0.61
CA ALA A 308 32.44 2.26 1.54
C ALA A 308 31.82 2.39 2.94
N LYS A 309 31.55 3.62 3.40
CA LYS A 309 30.88 3.88 4.69
C LYS A 309 29.36 3.61 4.62
N PHE A 310 28.74 3.95 3.50
CA PHE A 310 27.30 3.79 3.28
C PHE A 310 26.87 2.32 3.12
N PHE A 311 27.60 1.56 2.31
CA PHE A 311 27.17 0.25 1.80
C PHE A 311 26.92 -0.79 2.91
N PRO A 312 27.79 -0.95 3.94
CA PRO A 312 27.56 -1.91 5.02
C PRO A 312 26.25 -1.64 5.78
N LYS A 313 26.02 -0.37 6.16
CA LYS A 313 24.80 0.05 6.86
C LYS A 313 23.56 -0.16 5.99
N TYR A 314 23.63 0.24 4.72
CA TYR A 314 22.52 0.05 3.78
C TYR A 314 22.15 -1.43 3.58
N LYS A 315 23.15 -2.31 3.45
CA LYS A 315 22.95 -3.75 3.30
C LYS A 315 22.31 -4.36 4.56
N ALA A 316 22.76 -3.95 5.75
CA ALA A 316 22.19 -4.38 7.02
C ALA A 316 20.72 -3.99 7.16
N ASP A 317 20.39 -2.74 6.83
CA ASP A 317 19.03 -2.19 6.95
C ASP A 317 18.04 -2.80 5.95
N LYS A 318 18.47 -3.01 4.70
CA LYS A 318 17.57 -3.49 3.63
C LYS A 318 17.37 -5.00 3.64
N GLY A 319 18.36 -5.77 4.08
CA GLY A 319 18.35 -7.23 4.08
C GLY A 319 18.38 -7.89 2.69
N HIS A 320 17.70 -7.31 1.69
CA HIS A 320 17.66 -7.75 0.30
C HIS A 320 17.94 -6.58 -0.64
N VAL A 321 18.99 -6.68 -1.45
CA VAL A 321 19.28 -5.73 -2.54
C VAL A 321 18.83 -6.37 -3.85
N LYS A 322 17.84 -5.76 -4.50
CA LYS A 322 17.03 -6.42 -5.54
C LYS A 322 17.76 -6.61 -6.88
N LYS A 323 18.97 -6.07 -7.05
CA LYS A 323 19.86 -6.18 -8.23
C LYS A 323 21.16 -5.42 -7.94
N GLY A 324 22.30 -6.10 -7.87
CA GLY A 324 23.63 -5.47 -7.77
C GLY A 324 23.86 -4.61 -6.52
N ASN A 325 24.92 -3.81 -6.56
CA ASN A 325 25.19 -2.79 -5.55
C ASN A 325 24.21 -1.63 -5.70
N PRO A 326 23.75 -1.00 -4.60
CA PRO A 326 22.94 0.20 -4.68
C PRO A 326 23.73 1.32 -5.35
N ASP A 327 23.04 2.16 -6.11
CA ASP A 327 23.59 3.43 -6.59
C ASP A 327 23.44 4.47 -5.49
N LEU A 328 24.56 4.98 -4.97
CA LEU A 328 24.57 5.94 -3.87
C LEU A 328 23.91 7.26 -4.26
N ILE A 329 24.08 7.71 -5.50
CA ILE A 329 23.50 8.97 -6.00
C ILE A 329 21.99 8.88 -5.94
N ASN A 330 21.43 7.82 -6.52
CA ASN A 330 20.00 7.56 -6.52
C ASN A 330 19.43 7.38 -5.10
N VAL A 331 20.20 6.77 -4.19
CA VAL A 331 19.78 6.63 -2.79
C VAL A 331 19.77 7.97 -2.06
N LEU A 332 20.79 8.80 -2.26
CA LEU A 332 20.87 10.13 -1.66
C LEU A 332 19.80 11.06 -2.20
N ASP A 333 19.61 11.11 -3.52
CA ASP A 333 18.55 11.89 -4.15
C ASP A 333 17.17 11.48 -3.59
N GLY A 334 16.85 10.19 -3.55
CA GLY A 334 15.59 9.74 -2.96
C GLY A 334 15.42 10.10 -1.47
N LYS A 335 16.51 10.14 -0.69
CA LYS A 335 16.47 10.61 0.70
C LYS A 335 16.26 12.12 0.80
N LEU A 336 16.89 12.86 -0.10
CA LEU A 336 16.78 14.30 -0.22
C LEU A 336 15.36 14.71 -0.65
N GLN A 337 14.79 14.07 -1.67
CA GLN A 337 13.38 14.27 -2.07
C GLN A 337 12.40 13.97 -0.92
N TYR A 338 12.65 12.92 -0.13
CA TYR A 338 11.84 12.63 1.05
C TYR A 338 11.98 13.73 2.13
N LEU A 339 13.19 14.26 2.34
CA LEU A 339 13.44 15.38 3.26
C LEU A 339 12.66 16.63 2.81
N LYS A 340 12.76 16.99 1.52
CA LYS A 340 12.01 18.09 0.88
C LYS A 340 10.50 17.91 1.04
N MET A 341 9.97 16.72 0.79
CA MET A 341 8.54 16.42 0.94
C MET A 341 8.03 16.65 2.37
N VAL A 342 8.84 16.34 3.40
CA VAL A 342 8.45 16.46 4.80
C VAL A 342 8.66 17.87 5.34
N LYS A 343 9.80 18.49 5.04
CA LYS A 343 10.20 19.77 5.64
C LYS A 343 9.84 20.99 4.79
N GLY A 344 9.65 20.80 3.49
CA GLY A 344 9.51 21.88 2.52
C GLY A 344 10.85 22.26 1.90
N GLU A 345 10.80 22.89 0.74
CA GLU A 345 11.97 23.38 0.01
C GLU A 345 12.59 24.63 0.65
N GLU A 346 11.81 25.39 1.42
CA GLU A 346 12.27 26.62 2.07
C GLU A 346 12.83 26.38 3.49
N ASP A 347 12.83 25.15 4.00
CA ASP A 347 13.36 24.85 5.33
C ASP A 347 14.88 24.75 5.26
N SER A 348 15.59 25.53 6.08
CA SER A 348 17.07 25.65 6.06
C SER A 348 17.86 24.36 6.29
N VAL A 349 17.20 23.24 6.61
CA VAL A 349 17.83 21.92 6.70
C VAL A 349 17.86 21.20 5.35
N TRP A 350 16.93 21.51 4.43
CA TRP A 350 16.99 21.14 3.02
C TRP A 350 18.07 21.99 2.35
#